data_AF-A0AA43HFW3-F1
#
_entry.id   AF-A0AA43HFW3-F1
#
_cell.length_a   1.000
_cell.length_b   1.000
_cell.length_c   1.000
_cell.angle_alpha   90.00
_cell.angle_beta   90.00
_cell.angle_gamma   90.00
#
_symmetry.space_group_name_H-M   'P 1'
#
loop_
_entity.id
_entity.type
_entity.pdbx_description
1 polymer ?
#
loop_
_entity_poly.entity_id
_entity_poly.type
_entity_poly.pdbx_seq_one_letter_code
_entity_poly.pdbx_strand_id
1 'polypeptide(L)'
;MFEGYTGIPIGQEQWINDLIWGIIFLLFISFSFIFHRYSPVFLRTLKDIVQVKHRQSLFEVGQGSKGDERVFHVFMTFQTLLLSTLFLLIWCGKEGWMPDHNSVNSAKILFYAGSLFLLLLLFYFFKRGIYALIGWTFFEKESYRLWQVGYQASLDLLGVLFYIPLLWILFIDTDPIYPFCLFSAFYLLSRCVIIYKTIRIFQIKKGDYLYLFLYLCAQEITPLFLFTNGAILLYNFIELSALWR
;
A
#
# COMPACT_ATOMS: atom_id res chain seq x y z
N MET A 1 24.16 48.19 -23.10
CA MET A 1 22.90 47.49 -23.41
C MET A 1 22.82 46.35 -22.40
N PHE A 2 22.04 46.51 -21.33
CA PHE A 2 21.95 45.49 -20.28
C PHE A 2 20.97 44.43 -20.76
N GLU A 3 21.48 43.24 -21.10
CA GLU A 3 20.66 42.05 -21.27
C GLU A 3 20.08 41.72 -19.90
N GLY A 4 18.80 42.07 -19.70
CA GLY A 4 18.04 41.63 -18.55
C GLY A 4 17.97 40.11 -18.60
N TYR A 5 18.49 39.45 -17.56
CA TYR A 5 18.23 38.05 -17.29
C TYR A 5 16.71 37.87 -17.24
N THR A 6 16.13 37.40 -18.34
CA THR A 6 14.74 36.95 -18.35
C THR A 6 14.67 35.80 -17.36
N GLY A 7 13.96 36.01 -16.25
CA GLY A 7 13.74 34.97 -15.26
C GLY A 7 13.18 33.75 -15.97
N ILE A 8 13.85 32.61 -15.82
CA ILE A 8 13.33 31.32 -16.28
C ILE A 8 11.94 31.20 -15.64
N PRO A 9 10.86 31.06 -16.42
CA PRO A 9 9.55 30.85 -15.83
C PRO A 9 9.65 29.59 -15.00
N ILE A 10 9.48 29.70 -13.68
CA ILE A 10 9.39 28.53 -12.81
C ILE A 10 8.12 27.81 -13.26
N GLY A 11 8.32 26.79 -14.10
CA GLY A 11 7.23 26.01 -14.67
C GLY A 11 6.39 25.42 -13.54
N GLN A 12 5.08 25.33 -13.72
CA GLN A 12 4.16 24.72 -12.74
C GLN A 12 4.58 23.30 -12.35
N GLU A 13 5.41 22.64 -13.17
CA GLU A 13 6.02 21.33 -12.92
C GLU A 13 7.03 21.32 -11.77
N GLN A 14 7.76 22.42 -11.52
CA GLN A 14 8.77 22.49 -10.46
C GLN A 14 8.12 22.41 -9.07
N TRP A 15 7.04 23.17 -8.85
CA TRP A 15 6.34 23.22 -7.57
C TRP A 15 5.72 21.89 -7.17
N ILE A 16 5.25 21.12 -8.15
CA ILE A 16 4.63 19.81 -7.92
C ILE A 16 5.70 18.79 -7.52
N ASN A 17 6.83 18.81 -8.20
CA ASN A 17 7.97 17.98 -7.83
C ASN A 17 8.47 18.32 -6.43
N ASP A 18 8.65 19.60 -6.11
CA ASP A 18 9.08 20.05 -4.77
C ASP A 18 8.09 19.63 -3.67
N LEU A 19 6.79 19.66 -3.96
CA LEU A 19 5.74 19.19 -3.04
C LEU A 19 5.80 17.66 -2.84
N ILE A 20 5.98 16.88 -3.91
CA ILE A 20 6.14 15.42 -3.82
C ILE A 20 7.38 15.08 -2.99
N TRP A 21 8.51 15.76 -3.23
CA TRP A 21 9.73 15.63 -2.45
C TRP A 21 9.51 15.96 -0.97
N GLY A 22 8.83 17.07 -0.68
CA GLY A 22 8.49 17.47 0.68
C GLY A 22 7.65 16.45 1.42
N ILE A 23 6.63 15.87 0.77
CA ILE A 23 5.78 14.83 1.35
C ILE A 23 6.59 13.57 1.66
N ILE A 24 7.45 13.12 0.74
CA ILE A 24 8.24 11.90 0.92
C ILE A 24 9.27 12.09 2.04
N PHE A 25 9.92 13.25 2.08
CA PHE A 25 10.87 13.56 3.15
C PHE A 25 10.18 13.61 4.52
N LEU A 26 8.99 14.23 4.60
CA LEU A 26 8.19 14.25 5.82
C LEU A 26 7.76 12.84 6.25
N LEU A 27 7.35 11.99 5.30
CA LEU A 27 7.03 10.60 5.57
C LEU A 27 8.24 9.83 6.10
N PHE A 28 9.41 10.03 5.48
CA PHE A 28 10.64 9.35 5.88
C PHE A 28 11.11 9.78 7.28
N ILE A 29 11.03 11.07 7.61
CA ILE A 29 11.33 11.57 8.97
C ILE A 29 10.33 10.99 9.98
N SER A 30 9.04 11.02 9.66
CA SER A 30 7.98 10.48 10.53
C SER A 30 8.20 8.98 10.77
N PHE A 31 8.53 8.25 9.71
CA PHE A 31 8.89 6.84 9.77
C PHE A 31 10.11 6.60 10.65
N SER A 32 11.19 7.35 10.46
CA SER A 32 12.41 7.23 11.26
C SER A 32 12.16 7.48 12.75
N PHE A 33 11.38 8.51 13.08
CA PHE A 33 11.00 8.83 14.45
C PHE A 33 10.19 7.71 15.11
N ILE A 34 9.17 7.20 14.40
CA ILE A 34 8.31 6.11 14.87
C ILE A 34 9.10 4.80 14.96
N PHE A 35 9.98 4.52 14.00
CA PHE A 35 10.87 3.36 14.02
C PHE A 35 11.82 3.42 15.22
N HIS A 36 12.39 4.58 15.54
CA HIS A 36 13.23 4.74 16.72
C HIS A 36 12.45 4.46 18.01
N ARG A 37 11.23 5.02 18.12
CA ARG A 37 10.38 4.86 19.30
C ARG A 37 9.83 3.44 19.47
N TYR A 38 9.50 2.76 18.38
CA TYR A 38 8.81 1.47 18.36
C TYR A 38 9.64 0.34 17.73
N SER A 39 10.97 0.48 17.66
CA SER A 39 11.91 -0.54 17.16
C SER A 39 11.72 -1.95 17.74
N PRO A 40 11.44 -2.16 19.05
CA PRO A 40 11.19 -3.51 19.56
C PRO A 40 9.90 -4.11 19.02
N VAL A 41 8.87 -3.29 18.78
CA VAL A 41 7.60 -3.73 18.19
C VAL A 41 7.83 -4.17 16.75
N PHE A 42 8.54 -3.36 15.95
CA PHE A 42 8.86 -3.71 14.56
C PHE A 42 9.67 -5.01 14.43
N LEU A 43 10.69 -5.21 15.28
CA LEU A 43 11.48 -6.45 15.25
C LEU A 43 10.66 -7.68 15.65
N ARG A 44 9.68 -7.52 16.55
CA ARG A 44 8.70 -8.59 16.84
C ARG A 44 7.82 -8.86 15.63
N THR A 45 7.28 -7.81 15.00
CA THR A 45 6.48 -7.90 13.77
C THR A 45 7.23 -8.63 12.65
N LEU A 46 8.53 -8.34 12.43
CA LEU A 46 9.35 -9.08 11.45
C LEU A 46 9.55 -10.55 11.83
N LYS A 47 9.82 -10.83 13.11
CA LYS A 47 9.93 -12.21 13.60
C LYS A 47 8.63 -12.97 13.41
N ASP A 48 7.49 -12.32 13.61
CA ASP A 48 6.18 -12.92 13.41
C ASP A 48 5.95 -13.25 11.93
N ILE A 49 6.51 -12.51 10.97
CA ILE A 49 6.46 -12.84 9.52
C ILE A 49 7.15 -14.19 9.25
N VAL A 50 8.31 -14.43 9.86
CA VAL A 50 9.13 -15.63 9.62
C VAL A 50 8.68 -16.82 10.48
N GLN A 51 8.35 -16.57 11.75
CA GLN A 51 7.98 -17.59 12.72
C GLN A 51 6.46 -17.70 12.85
N VAL A 52 5.88 -18.75 12.28
CA VAL A 52 4.52 -19.18 12.64
C VAL A 52 4.61 -19.94 13.96
N LYS A 53 4.57 -19.22 15.09
CA LYS A 53 4.47 -19.84 16.43
C LYS A 53 3.07 -20.41 16.61
N HIS A 54 2.96 -21.73 16.73
CA HIS A 54 1.70 -22.39 17.05
C HIS A 54 1.29 -22.25 18.53
N ARG A 55 2.24 -21.92 19.42
CA ARG A 55 2.00 -21.63 20.84
C ARG A 55 2.30 -20.17 21.13
N GLN A 56 1.29 -19.43 21.56
CA GLN A 56 1.48 -18.10 22.12
C GLN A 56 2.15 -18.23 23.49
N SER A 57 3.30 -17.59 23.66
CA SER A 57 3.89 -17.41 24.98
C SER A 57 2.98 -16.50 25.79
N LEU A 58 2.37 -17.01 26.86
CA LEU A 58 1.59 -16.24 27.84
C LEU A 58 2.38 -15.05 28.45
N PHE A 59 3.72 -15.05 28.29
CA PHE A 59 4.62 -14.01 28.81
C PHE A 59 4.93 -12.87 27.82
N GLU A 60 4.63 -13.01 26.52
CA GLU A 60 4.85 -11.92 25.54
C GLU A 60 3.81 -10.80 25.65
N VAL A 61 2.69 -11.03 26.35
CA VAL A 61 1.57 -10.09 26.52
C VAL A 61 1.94 -8.87 27.40
N GLY A 62 3.06 -8.90 28.13
CA GLY A 62 3.38 -7.90 29.15
C GLY A 62 4.23 -6.70 28.71
N GLN A 63 4.71 -6.62 27.46
CA GLN A 63 5.84 -5.74 27.13
C GLN A 63 5.54 -4.61 26.13
N GLY A 64 4.27 -4.31 25.86
CA GLY A 64 3.83 -3.17 25.07
C GLY A 64 2.38 -2.81 25.43
N SER A 65 2.10 -1.54 25.73
CA SER A 65 0.71 -1.12 25.88
C SER A 65 0.00 -1.39 24.56
N LYS A 66 -1.10 -2.16 24.55
CA LYS A 66 -1.87 -2.48 23.32
C LYS A 66 -2.23 -1.24 22.49
N GLY A 67 -2.27 -0.06 23.12
CA GLY A 67 -2.45 1.23 22.44
C GLY A 67 -1.27 1.60 21.54
N ASP A 68 -0.04 1.43 22.01
CA ASP A 68 1.19 1.80 21.29
C ASP A 68 1.40 0.94 20.03
N GLU A 69 1.16 -0.36 20.13
CA GLU A 69 1.23 -1.27 18.97
C GLU A 69 0.19 -0.89 17.90
N ARG A 70 -1.02 -0.52 18.34
CA ARG A 70 -2.08 -0.08 17.42
C ARG A 70 -1.68 1.20 16.69
N VAL A 71 -1.12 2.18 17.39
CA VAL A 71 -0.66 3.45 16.79
C VAL A 71 0.43 3.17 15.74
N PHE A 72 1.39 2.30 16.06
CA PHE A 72 2.43 1.88 15.12
C PHE A 72 1.85 1.28 13.84
N HIS A 73 0.97 0.28 13.95
CA HIS A 73 0.38 -0.39 12.78
C HIS A 73 -0.53 0.53 11.96
N VAL A 74 -1.26 1.44 12.60
CA VAL A 74 -2.09 2.45 11.90
C VAL A 74 -1.21 3.39 11.09
N PHE A 75 -0.11 3.88 11.68
CA PHE A 75 0.83 4.73 10.97
C PHE A 75 1.47 3.99 9.77
N MET A 76 1.94 2.75 9.97
CA MET A 76 2.53 1.95 8.91
C MET A 76 1.56 1.67 7.75
N THR A 77 0.29 1.42 8.06
CA THR A 77 -0.76 1.24 7.05
C THR A 77 -0.99 2.53 6.26
N PHE A 78 -1.14 3.66 6.96
CA PHE A 78 -1.31 4.97 6.33
C PHE A 78 -0.13 5.30 5.40
N GLN A 79 1.10 5.09 5.88
CA GLN A 79 2.31 5.29 5.11
C GLN A 79 2.34 4.41 3.86
N THR A 80 1.99 3.12 3.95
CA THR A 80 1.97 2.19 2.82
C THR A 80 0.96 2.62 1.74
N LEU A 81 -0.22 3.10 2.15
CA LEU A 81 -1.23 3.63 1.23
C LEU A 81 -0.77 4.92 0.57
N LEU A 82 -0.10 5.80 1.31
CA LEU A 82 0.39 7.07 0.76
C LEU A 82 1.54 6.84 -0.22
N LEU A 83 2.51 6.00 0.14
CA LEU A 83 3.63 5.63 -0.75
C LEU A 83 3.16 4.95 -2.04
N SER A 84 2.18 4.05 -1.95
CA SER A 84 1.62 3.41 -3.15
C SER A 84 0.85 4.40 -4.02
N THR A 85 0.13 5.36 -3.42
CA THR A 85 -0.51 6.46 -4.16
C THR A 85 0.51 7.31 -4.92
N LEU A 86 1.57 7.75 -4.24
CA LEU A 86 2.62 8.57 -4.85
C LEU A 86 3.33 7.82 -5.99
N PHE A 87 3.64 6.54 -5.77
CA PHE A 87 4.27 5.70 -6.79
C PHE A 87 3.41 5.62 -8.06
N LEU A 88 2.12 5.31 -7.92
CA LEU A 88 1.18 5.22 -9.05
C LEU A 88 0.99 6.56 -9.76
N LEU A 89 0.97 7.67 -9.01
CA LEU A 89 0.85 9.01 -9.57
C LEU A 89 2.07 9.38 -10.43
N ILE A 90 3.28 9.14 -9.93
CA ILE A 90 4.53 9.42 -10.64
C ILE A 90 4.65 8.54 -11.89
N TRP A 91 4.31 7.25 -11.76
CA TRP A 91 4.27 6.31 -12.88
C TRP A 91 3.29 6.76 -13.98
N CYS A 92 2.06 7.12 -13.60
CA CYS A 92 1.03 7.61 -14.53
C CYS A 92 1.45 8.90 -15.23
N GLY A 93 2.14 9.80 -14.51
CA GLY A 93 2.71 11.02 -15.07
C GLY A 93 3.80 10.75 -16.11
N LYS A 94 4.73 9.82 -15.83
CA LYS A 94 5.84 9.48 -16.75
C LYS A 94 5.36 8.77 -18.02
N GLU A 95 4.31 7.95 -17.93
CA GLU A 95 3.73 7.24 -19.09
C GLU A 95 2.81 8.12 -19.95
N GLY A 96 2.57 9.38 -19.57
CA GLY A 96 1.76 10.33 -20.35
C GLY A 96 0.25 10.06 -20.33
N TRP A 97 -0.25 9.30 -19.35
CA TRP A 97 -1.69 9.01 -19.20
C TRP A 97 -2.47 10.19 -18.59
N MET A 98 -1.78 11.26 -18.22
CA MET A 98 -2.39 12.50 -17.74
C MET A 98 -2.74 13.41 -18.93
N PRO A 99 -3.97 13.97 -18.98
CA PRO A 99 -4.40 14.82 -20.07
C PRO A 99 -3.55 16.10 -20.13
N ASP A 100 -2.96 16.36 -21.30
CA ASP A 100 -2.24 17.55 -21.77
C ASP A 100 -1.74 18.56 -20.70
N HIS A 101 -0.42 18.56 -20.46
CA HIS A 101 0.31 19.35 -19.44
C HIS A 101 0.01 20.87 -19.46
N ASN A 102 -0.45 21.43 -20.59
CA ASN A 102 -0.72 22.86 -20.73
C ASN A 102 -2.04 23.35 -20.10
N SER A 103 -2.93 22.46 -19.64
CA SER A 103 -4.27 22.82 -19.08
C SER A 103 -4.51 22.28 -17.66
N VAL A 104 -3.54 21.56 -17.10
CA VAL A 104 -3.69 20.92 -15.79
C VAL A 104 -3.26 21.88 -14.68
N ASN A 105 -4.23 22.65 -14.20
CA ASN A 105 -4.06 23.45 -12.99
C ASN A 105 -3.57 22.56 -11.83
N SER A 106 -2.65 23.04 -10.98
CA SER A 106 -2.06 22.26 -9.87
C SER A 106 -3.11 21.66 -8.92
N ALA A 107 -4.28 22.30 -8.83
CA ALA A 107 -5.44 21.80 -8.10
C ALA A 107 -5.98 20.46 -8.64
N LYS A 108 -5.92 20.21 -9.96
CA LYS A 108 -6.38 18.96 -10.58
C LYS A 108 -5.47 17.79 -10.21
N ILE A 109 -4.14 17.99 -10.17
CA ILE A 109 -3.17 16.95 -9.80
C ILE A 109 -3.37 16.54 -8.33
N LEU A 110 -3.58 17.51 -7.44
CA LEU A 110 -3.94 17.23 -6.05
C LEU A 110 -5.29 16.50 -5.93
N PHE A 111 -6.27 16.86 -6.76
CA PHE A 111 -7.54 16.16 -6.82
C PHE A 111 -7.38 14.70 -7.27
N TYR A 112 -6.57 14.43 -8.30
CA TYR A 112 -6.26 13.06 -8.73
C TYR A 112 -5.54 12.27 -7.64
N ALA A 113 -4.54 12.86 -6.99
CA ALA A 113 -3.81 12.23 -5.88
C ALA A 113 -4.75 11.91 -4.70
N GLY A 114 -5.60 12.85 -4.31
CA GLY A 114 -6.59 12.66 -3.24
C GLY A 114 -7.64 11.59 -3.59
N SER A 115 -8.10 11.57 -4.84
CA SER A 115 -9.05 10.57 -5.34
C SER A 115 -8.44 9.15 -5.35
N LEU A 116 -7.21 9.01 -5.84
CA LEU A 116 -6.48 7.73 -5.81
C LEU A 116 -6.23 7.24 -4.39
N PHE A 117 -5.80 8.13 -3.49
CA PHE A 117 -5.61 7.78 -2.08
C PHE A 117 -6.91 7.31 -1.43
N LEU A 118 -8.02 8.02 -1.67
CA LEU A 118 -9.34 7.67 -1.15
C LEU A 118 -9.80 6.32 -1.69
N LEU A 119 -9.59 6.06 -2.99
CA LEU A 119 -9.94 4.78 -3.62
C LEU A 119 -9.16 3.62 -2.98
N LEU A 120 -7.84 3.77 -2.79
CA LEU A 120 -7.01 2.76 -2.13
C LEU A 120 -7.39 2.54 -0.67
N LEU A 121 -7.74 3.61 0.04
CA LEU A 121 -8.22 3.54 1.43
C LEU A 121 -9.55 2.79 1.52
N LEU A 122 -10.52 3.10 0.66
CA LEU A 122 -11.80 2.39 0.58
C LEU A 122 -11.58 0.92 0.25
N PHE A 123 -10.70 0.62 -0.71
CA PHE A 123 -10.34 -0.74 -1.07
C PHE A 123 -9.72 -1.50 0.11
N TYR A 124 -8.83 -0.85 0.88
CA TYR A 124 -8.26 -1.43 2.10
C TYR A 124 -9.34 -1.77 3.14
N PHE A 125 -10.26 -0.84 3.43
CA PHE A 125 -11.35 -1.09 4.39
C PHE A 125 -12.30 -2.18 3.92
N PHE A 126 -12.66 -2.17 2.64
CA PHE A 126 -13.50 -3.21 2.05
C PHE A 126 -12.85 -4.59 2.17
N LYS A 127 -11.57 -4.70 1.82
CA LYS A 127 -10.78 -5.93 1.95
C LYS A 127 -10.71 -6.40 3.41
N ARG A 128 -10.50 -5.47 4.35
CA ARG A 128 -10.50 -5.77 5.79
C ARG A 128 -11.87 -6.25 6.28
N GLY A 129 -12.95 -5.71 5.73
CA GLY A 129 -14.33 -6.14 5.99
C GLY A 129 -14.58 -7.57 5.54
N ILE A 130 -14.16 -7.93 4.32
CA ILE A 130 -14.22 -9.32 3.83
C ILE A 130 -13.43 -10.25 4.76
N TYR A 131 -12.24 -9.84 5.18
CA TYR A 131 -11.42 -10.63 6.12
C TYR A 131 -12.07 -10.77 7.50
N ALA A 132 -12.84 -9.80 7.95
CA ALA A 132 -13.62 -9.88 9.19
C ALA A 132 -14.78 -10.88 9.06
N LEU A 133 -15.52 -10.83 7.96
CA LEU A 133 -16.64 -11.74 7.71
C LEU A 133 -16.17 -13.19 7.61
N ILE A 134 -15.12 -13.45 6.82
CA ILE A 134 -14.55 -14.79 6.69
C ILE A 134 -13.93 -15.26 8.02
N GLY A 135 -13.28 -14.32 8.72
CA GLY A 135 -12.82 -14.45 10.10
C GLY A 135 -13.85 -15.04 11.04
N TRP A 136 -15.04 -14.46 11.01
CA TRP A 136 -16.16 -14.83 11.86
C TRP A 136 -16.74 -16.19 11.48
N THR A 137 -16.91 -16.46 10.19
CA THR A 137 -17.68 -17.63 9.74
C THR A 137 -16.87 -18.92 9.74
N PHE A 138 -15.56 -18.87 9.49
CA PHE A 138 -14.76 -20.08 9.24
C PHE A 138 -13.64 -20.35 10.25
N PHE A 139 -13.21 -19.35 11.03
CA PHE A 139 -11.99 -19.48 11.83
C PHE A 139 -12.25 -19.46 13.34
N GLU A 140 -11.52 -20.31 14.06
CA GLU A 140 -11.42 -20.22 15.51
C GLU A 140 -10.76 -18.90 15.89
N LYS A 141 -11.26 -18.25 16.96
CA LYS A 141 -10.88 -16.88 17.34
C LYS A 141 -9.37 -16.71 17.50
N GLU A 142 -8.66 -17.74 17.96
CA GLU A 142 -7.21 -17.70 18.16
C GLU A 142 -6.42 -17.78 16.85
N SER A 143 -6.76 -18.73 15.97
CA SER A 143 -6.16 -18.88 14.63
C SER A 143 -6.40 -17.65 13.76
N TYR A 144 -7.60 -17.08 13.85
CA TYR A 144 -7.93 -15.82 13.18
C TYR A 144 -7.08 -14.65 13.67
N ARG A 145 -6.90 -14.53 14.99
CA ARG A 145 -6.05 -13.47 15.57
C ARG A 145 -4.59 -13.61 15.12
N LEU A 146 -4.05 -14.82 15.11
CA LEU A 146 -2.69 -15.10 14.61
C LEU A 146 -2.55 -14.73 13.13
N TRP A 147 -3.55 -15.06 12.32
CA TRP A 147 -3.58 -14.69 10.91
C TRP A 147 -3.65 -13.17 10.70
N GLN A 148 -4.49 -12.46 11.46
CA GLN A 148 -4.60 -11.00 11.41
C GLN A 148 -3.28 -10.30 11.77
N VAL A 149 -2.59 -10.75 12.83
CA VAL A 149 -1.27 -10.22 13.22
C VAL A 149 -0.26 -10.46 12.11
N GLY A 150 -0.25 -11.66 11.53
CA GLY A 150 0.60 -11.98 10.40
C GLY A 150 0.33 -11.14 9.15
N TYR A 151 -0.93 -10.85 8.86
CA TYR A 151 -1.35 -9.99 7.74
C TYR A 151 -0.88 -8.54 7.93
N GLN A 152 -1.11 -7.98 9.13
CA GLN A 152 -0.66 -6.64 9.46
C GLN A 152 0.86 -6.52 9.35
N ALA A 153 1.60 -7.53 9.85
CA ALA A 153 3.05 -7.58 9.74
C ALA A 153 3.55 -7.57 8.29
N SER A 154 2.91 -8.35 7.41
CA SER A 154 3.23 -8.35 5.97
C SER A 154 2.96 -7.00 5.31
N LEU A 155 1.89 -6.30 5.68
CA LEU A 155 1.63 -4.93 5.20
C LEU A 155 2.67 -3.94 5.68
N ASP A 156 3.08 -4.01 6.95
CA ASP A 156 4.08 -3.11 7.51
C ASP A 156 5.44 -3.30 6.80
N LEU A 157 5.84 -4.56 6.55
CA LEU A 157 7.04 -4.86 5.78
C LEU A 157 6.96 -4.33 4.34
N LEU A 158 5.80 -4.48 3.69
CA LEU A 158 5.58 -3.95 2.34
C LEU A 158 5.73 -2.43 2.29
N GLY A 159 5.20 -1.71 3.29
CA GLY A 159 5.36 -0.26 3.42
C GLY A 159 6.80 0.20 3.53
N VAL A 160 7.66 -0.56 4.22
CA VAL A 160 9.09 -0.29 4.29
C VAL A 160 9.76 -0.56 2.94
N LEU A 161 9.43 -1.68 2.29
CA LEU A 161 10.01 -2.06 1.00
C LEU A 161 9.66 -1.06 -0.12
N PHE A 162 8.47 -0.44 -0.08
CA PHE A 162 8.03 0.52 -1.08
C PHE A 162 8.81 1.84 -1.11
N TYR A 163 9.60 2.17 -0.09
CA TYR A 163 10.54 3.29 -0.19
C TYR A 163 11.59 3.07 -1.28
N ILE A 164 12.04 1.82 -1.50
CA ILE A 164 13.09 1.51 -2.49
C ILE A 164 12.64 1.85 -3.92
N PRO A 165 11.52 1.32 -4.47
CA PRO A 165 11.07 1.64 -5.82
C PRO A 165 10.64 3.11 -5.95
N LEU A 166 10.11 3.72 -4.88
CA LEU A 166 9.69 5.12 -4.90
C LEU A 166 10.88 6.08 -4.97
N LEU A 167 11.94 5.83 -4.20
CA LEU A 167 13.15 6.64 -4.29
C LEU A 167 13.88 6.40 -5.62
N TRP A 168 13.85 5.17 -6.16
CA TRP A 168 14.40 4.88 -7.47
C TRP A 168 13.74 5.72 -8.56
N ILE A 169 12.42 5.70 -8.69
CA ILE A 169 11.71 6.43 -9.77
C ILE A 169 11.87 7.96 -9.66
N LEU A 170 12.21 8.48 -8.48
CA LEU A 170 12.40 9.91 -8.20
C LEU A 170 13.84 10.40 -8.37
N PHE A 171 14.84 9.63 -7.91
CA PHE A 171 16.24 10.04 -7.99
C PHE A 171 16.91 9.64 -9.30
N ILE A 172 16.45 8.55 -9.90
CA ILE A 172 17.10 7.95 -11.06
C ILE A 172 16.18 8.18 -12.26
N ASP A 173 16.65 9.00 -13.21
CA ASP A 173 16.04 9.21 -14.53
C ASP A 173 16.28 8.00 -15.46
N THR A 174 15.98 6.80 -14.97
CA THR A 174 15.92 5.58 -15.79
C THR A 174 14.48 5.35 -16.24
N ASP A 175 14.31 4.55 -17.30
CA ASP A 175 13.00 4.10 -17.75
C ASP A 175 12.14 3.64 -16.57
N PRO A 176 10.90 4.12 -16.45
CA PRO A 176 10.09 3.88 -15.27
C PRO A 176 9.73 2.39 -15.12
N ILE A 177 9.88 1.58 -16.18
CA ILE A 177 9.50 0.17 -16.24
C ILE A 177 10.21 -0.64 -15.15
N TYR A 178 11.49 -0.35 -14.88
CA TYR A 178 12.27 -1.07 -13.87
C TYR A 178 11.74 -0.86 -12.44
N PRO A 179 11.52 0.37 -11.93
CA PRO A 179 10.91 0.56 -10.62
C PRO A 179 9.47 0.02 -10.55
N PHE A 180 8.71 0.03 -11.64
CA PHE A 180 7.38 -0.60 -11.70
C PHE A 180 7.46 -2.12 -11.54
N CYS A 181 8.36 -2.78 -12.25
CA CYS A 181 8.62 -4.22 -12.09
C CYS A 181 9.03 -4.55 -10.65
N LEU A 182 9.89 -3.73 -10.02
CA LEU A 182 10.31 -3.91 -8.63
C LEU A 182 9.13 -3.74 -7.65
N PHE A 183 8.32 -2.69 -7.82
CA PHE A 183 7.13 -2.44 -7.01
C PHE A 183 6.14 -3.61 -7.10
N SER A 184 5.88 -4.09 -8.31
CA SER A 184 5.02 -5.25 -8.57
C SER A 184 5.60 -6.52 -7.94
N ALA A 185 6.90 -6.75 -8.06
CA ALA A 185 7.57 -7.91 -7.45
C ALA A 185 7.44 -7.90 -5.91
N PHE A 186 7.67 -6.76 -5.24
CA PHE A 186 7.49 -6.66 -3.79
C PHE A 186 6.03 -6.88 -3.36
N TYR A 187 5.08 -6.35 -4.13
CA TYR A 187 3.67 -6.62 -3.90
C TYR A 187 3.37 -8.12 -3.99
N LEU A 188 3.83 -8.80 -5.05
CA LEU A 188 3.63 -10.24 -5.25
C LEU A 188 4.29 -11.07 -4.14
N LEU A 189 5.52 -10.76 -3.75
CA LEU A 189 6.22 -11.43 -2.65
C LEU A 189 5.44 -11.33 -1.34
N SER A 190 4.88 -10.16 -1.02
CA SER A 190 4.06 -9.98 0.19
C SER A 190 2.82 -10.87 0.20
N ARG A 191 2.23 -11.13 -0.99
CA ARG A 191 1.08 -12.02 -1.14
C ARG A 191 1.49 -13.48 -0.97
N CYS A 192 2.58 -13.91 -1.59
CA CYS A 192 3.13 -15.25 -1.41
C CYS A 192 3.37 -15.57 0.09
N VAL A 193 3.88 -14.60 0.86
CA VAL A 193 4.10 -14.76 2.32
C VAL A 193 2.79 -14.97 3.08
N ILE A 194 1.73 -14.21 2.76
CA ILE A 194 0.42 -14.36 3.40
C ILE A 194 -0.21 -15.71 3.05
N ILE A 195 -0.12 -16.14 1.79
CA ILE A 195 -0.61 -17.44 1.31
C ILE A 195 0.12 -18.57 2.05
N TYR A 196 1.45 -18.52 2.08
CA TYR A 196 2.27 -19.51 2.76
C TYR A 196 1.90 -19.63 4.25
N LYS A 197 1.73 -18.49 4.94
CA LYS A 197 1.29 -18.48 6.33
C LYS A 197 -0.10 -19.08 6.51
N THR A 198 -1.02 -18.73 5.64
CA THR A 198 -2.39 -19.26 5.64
C THR A 198 -2.35 -20.79 5.55
N ILE A 199 -1.62 -21.35 4.58
CA ILE A 199 -1.42 -22.80 4.43
C ILE A 199 -0.81 -23.42 5.71
N ARG A 200 0.18 -22.77 6.32
CA ARG A 200 0.85 -23.29 7.52
C ARG A 200 -0.02 -23.24 8.78
N ILE A 201 -0.84 -22.20 8.95
CA ILE A 201 -1.76 -22.06 10.09
C ILE A 201 -2.92 -23.06 9.97
N PHE A 202 -3.43 -23.30 8.77
CA PHE A 202 -4.55 -24.20 8.50
C PHE A 202 -4.12 -25.63 8.13
N GLN A 203 -3.02 -26.13 8.70
CA GLN A 203 -2.64 -27.55 8.65
C GLN A 203 -3.67 -28.42 9.43
N ILE A 204 -4.92 -28.42 8.96
CA ILE A 204 -6.04 -29.22 9.44
C ILE A 204 -6.28 -30.32 8.40
N LYS A 205 -6.60 -31.52 8.94
CA LYS A 205 -6.72 -32.86 8.33
C LYS A 205 -7.02 -32.91 6.82
N LYS A 206 -6.51 -33.96 6.16
CA LYS A 206 -6.45 -34.23 4.70
C LYS A 206 -7.69 -33.93 3.80
N GLY A 207 -8.84 -33.52 4.34
CA GLY A 207 -10.07 -33.19 3.59
C GLY A 207 -10.30 -31.70 3.26
N ASP A 208 -9.62 -30.74 3.89
CA ASP A 208 -9.95 -29.30 3.78
C ASP A 208 -9.19 -28.50 2.69
N TYR A 209 -8.39 -29.16 1.85
CA TYR A 209 -7.58 -28.47 0.83
C TYR A 209 -8.43 -27.75 -0.23
N LEU A 210 -9.60 -28.29 -0.59
CA LEU A 210 -10.53 -27.66 -1.52
C LEU A 210 -11.13 -26.36 -0.95
N TYR A 211 -11.36 -26.30 0.37
CA TYR A 211 -11.83 -25.10 1.05
C TYR A 211 -10.75 -24.02 1.12
N LEU A 212 -9.49 -24.41 1.31
CA LEU A 212 -8.37 -23.48 1.29
C LEU A 212 -8.12 -22.91 -0.12
N PHE A 213 -8.28 -23.72 -1.17
CA PHE A 213 -8.20 -23.25 -2.55
C PHE A 213 -9.34 -22.28 -2.91
N LEU A 214 -10.58 -22.59 -2.52
CA LEU A 214 -11.71 -21.70 -2.73
C LEU A 214 -11.54 -20.38 -1.94
N TYR A 215 -10.99 -20.45 -0.73
CA TYR A 215 -10.60 -19.29 0.07
C TYR A 215 -9.55 -18.43 -0.65
N LEU A 216 -8.49 -19.02 -1.19
CA LEU A 216 -7.44 -18.31 -1.93
C LEU A 216 -8.01 -17.59 -3.17
N CYS A 217 -8.86 -18.26 -3.94
CA CYS A 217 -9.50 -17.68 -5.10
C CYS A 217 -10.48 -16.54 -4.76
N ALA A 218 -11.33 -16.71 -3.74
CA ALA A 218 -12.24 -15.65 -3.30
C ALA A 218 -11.49 -14.41 -2.75
N GLN A 219 -10.31 -14.64 -2.19
CA GLN A 219 -9.52 -13.62 -1.52
C GLN A 219 -8.54 -12.88 -2.45
N GLU A 220 -8.05 -13.54 -3.52
CA GLU A 220 -7.07 -12.95 -4.45
C GLU A 220 -7.66 -12.63 -5.83
N ILE A 221 -8.50 -13.48 -6.41
CA ILE A 221 -9.03 -13.28 -7.76
C ILE A 221 -10.19 -12.29 -7.76
N THR A 222 -11.09 -12.38 -6.77
CA THR A 222 -12.27 -11.51 -6.68
C THR A 222 -11.93 -10.00 -6.55
N PRO A 223 -10.99 -9.57 -5.68
CA PRO A 223 -10.66 -8.14 -5.60
C PRO A 223 -9.94 -7.62 -6.86
N LEU A 224 -9.16 -8.46 -7.55
CA LEU A 224 -8.47 -8.07 -8.79
C LEU A 224 -9.45 -7.89 -9.94
N PHE A 225 -10.45 -8.79 -10.03
CA PHE A 225 -11.56 -8.69 -10.97
C PHE A 225 -12.49 -7.51 -10.68
N LEU A 226 -12.73 -7.20 -9.41
CA LEU A 226 -13.53 -6.03 -9.03
C LEU A 226 -12.81 -4.72 -9.33
N PHE A 227 -11.48 -4.69 -9.18
CA PHE A 227 -10.67 -3.52 -9.49
C PHE A 227 -10.64 -3.20 -10.99
N THR A 228 -10.42 -4.20 -11.86
CA THR A 228 -10.44 -3.98 -13.32
C THR A 228 -11.81 -3.49 -13.80
N ASN A 229 -12.88 -4.13 -13.35
CA ASN A 229 -14.24 -3.69 -13.70
C ASN A 229 -14.57 -2.32 -13.11
N GLY A 230 -14.14 -2.04 -11.87
CA GLY A 230 -14.32 -0.75 -11.22
C GLY A 230 -13.58 0.39 -11.93
N ALA A 231 -12.35 0.15 -12.38
CA ALA A 231 -11.56 1.11 -13.14
C ALA A 231 -12.19 1.43 -14.51
N ILE A 232 -12.70 0.42 -15.22
CA ILE A 232 -13.44 0.60 -16.49
C ILE A 232 -14.71 1.42 -16.25
N LEU A 233 -15.43 1.16 -15.16
CA LEU A 233 -16.66 1.87 -14.83
C LEU A 233 -16.40 3.33 -14.47
N LEU A 234 -15.29 3.60 -13.77
CA LEU A 234 -14.81 4.96 -13.50
C LEU A 234 -14.38 5.68 -14.77
N TYR A 235 -13.63 5.00 -15.66
CA TYR A 235 -13.23 5.56 -16.95
C TYR A 235 -14.46 5.95 -17.80
N ASN A 236 -15.43 5.04 -17.93
CA ASN A 236 -16.67 5.32 -18.67
C ASN A 236 -17.49 6.44 -18.04
N PHE A 237 -17.52 6.52 -16.71
CA PHE A 237 -18.20 7.62 -16.01
C PHE A 237 -17.52 8.97 -16.27
N ILE A 238 -16.19 9.00 -16.28
CA ILE A 238 -15.40 10.19 -16.58
C ILE A 238 -15.63 10.62 -18.04
N GLU A 239 -15.60 9.70 -18.99
CA GLU A 239 -15.88 9.97 -20.41
C GLU A 239 -17.31 10.51 -20.60
N LEU A 240 -18.30 9.90 -19.95
CA LEU A 240 -19.68 10.37 -19.98
C LEU A 240 -19.82 11.78 -19.38
N SER A 241 -19.11 12.06 -18.29
CA SER A 241 -19.12 13.39 -17.65
C SER A 241 -18.39 14.45 -18.48
N ALA A 242 -17.45 14.06 -19.34
CA ALA A 242 -16.75 14.94 -20.27
C ALA A 242 -17.59 15.26 -21.52
N LEU A 243 -18.47 14.35 -21.95
CA LEU A 243 -19.38 14.54 -23.09
C LEU A 243 -20.60 15.41 -22.80
N TRP A 244 -20.98 15.56 -21.52
CA TRP A 244 -22.11 16.39 -21.08
C TRP A 244 -21.74 17.85 -20.79
N ARG A 245 -20.58 18.31 -21.27
CA ARG A 245 -20.10 19.69 -21.20
C ARG A 245 -19.90 20.27 -22.58
#